data_AF-A0A2P7SCG4-F1
#
_entry.id   AF-A0A2P7SCG4-F1
#
_cell.length_a   1.000
_cell.length_b   1.000
_cell.length_c   1.000
_cell.angle_alpha   90.00
_cell.angle_beta   90.00
_cell.angle_gamma   90.00
#
_symmetry.space_group_name_H-M   'P 1'
#
loop_
_entity.id
_entity.type
_entity.pdbx_description
1 polymer ?
#
loop_
_entity_poly.entity_id
_entity_poly.type
_entity_poly.pdbx_seq_one_letter_code
_entity_poly.pdbx_strand_id
1 'polypeptide(L)'
;MTLQPLLEASPVIQIHAYAAIAALLLGAAVLFRRKGDRLHKLGGRIWVGLMLIVALSSFFIHTIRMWGPWSPIHLLSILTLFGLAKAVMMIRQRKVMQHARIMKMVYFGGLVIAGFFTFMPGRVMHAVLFGAPEVANQPAAAPAPSASGPSLVQIVAGTPLWVWPLLAYALWAGWSMSRDRDTALWRMAVMPALMLGLSIYGLAASGLTLVSLAAYMVGAGLGAFIGQAVARRRPAEVLAGGMIRQKGDWLPFVLILGIFATRYVQGAALALHPELATNMGFGLGGAFLSGLFAATMIVRTLASLPSQALRQLPRPQSAK
;
A
#
# COMPACT_ATOMS: atom_id res chain seq x y z
N MET A 1 -14.86 -0.20 26.40
CA MET A 1 -14.45 1.10 25.80
C MET A 1 -14.22 2.09 26.93
N THR A 2 -13.07 2.76 26.97
CA THR A 2 -12.74 3.81 27.96
C THR A 2 -12.09 4.99 27.25
N LEU A 3 -12.43 6.22 27.62
CA LEU A 3 -11.81 7.42 27.04
C LEU A 3 -10.48 7.78 27.69
N GLN A 4 -10.11 7.12 28.79
CA GLN A 4 -8.92 7.42 29.57
C GLN A 4 -7.62 7.46 28.75
N PRO A 5 -7.34 6.51 27.82
CA PRO A 5 -6.13 6.57 26.99
C PRO A 5 -6.04 7.82 26.12
N LEU A 6 -7.18 8.38 25.68
CA LEU A 6 -7.21 9.61 24.89
C LEU A 6 -7.00 10.85 25.77
N LEU A 7 -7.59 10.87 26.97
CA LEU A 7 -7.47 11.98 27.92
C LEU A 7 -6.05 12.13 28.48
N GLU A 8 -5.33 11.02 28.62
CA GLU A 8 -3.92 10.99 29.07
C GLU A 8 -2.92 11.21 27.92
N ALA A 9 -3.36 11.16 26.67
CA ALA A 9 -2.48 11.40 25.53
C ALA A 9 -1.99 12.84 25.46
N SER A 10 -0.89 13.09 24.74
CA SER A 10 -0.34 14.44 24.58
C SER A 10 -1.38 15.41 23.99
N PRO A 11 -1.30 16.72 24.30
CA PRO A 11 -2.25 17.71 23.78
C PRO A 11 -2.39 17.69 22.26
N VAL A 12 -1.28 17.44 21.55
CA VAL A 12 -1.26 17.30 20.09
C VAL A 12 -2.15 16.14 19.62
N ILE A 13 -2.08 14.98 20.28
CA ILE A 13 -2.90 13.81 19.93
C ILE A 13 -4.37 14.10 20.20
N GLN A 14 -4.70 14.75 21.32
CA GLN A 14 -6.06 15.14 21.65
C GLN A 14 -6.65 16.08 20.59
N ILE A 15 -5.93 17.16 20.26
CA ILE A 15 -6.34 18.13 19.24
C ILE A 15 -6.56 17.42 17.89
N HIS A 16 -5.61 16.57 17.49
CA HIS A 16 -5.71 15.81 16.26
C HIS A 16 -6.94 14.90 16.24
N ALA A 17 -7.16 14.12 17.30
CA ALA A 17 -8.25 13.16 17.39
C ALA A 17 -9.63 13.85 17.39
N TYR A 18 -9.82 14.88 18.21
CA TYR A 18 -11.08 15.62 18.25
C TYR A 18 -11.37 16.33 16.93
N ALA A 19 -10.36 16.95 16.31
CA ALA A 19 -10.52 17.56 14.99
C ALA A 19 -10.86 16.51 13.92
N ALA A 20 -10.24 15.33 13.96
CA ALA A 20 -10.52 14.23 13.03
C ALA A 20 -11.94 13.67 13.19
N ILE A 21 -12.41 13.47 14.43
CA ILE A 21 -13.77 13.02 14.72
C ILE A 21 -14.79 14.06 14.22
N ALA A 22 -14.58 15.34 14.52
CA ALA A 22 -15.42 16.42 14.02
C ALA A 22 -15.42 16.49 12.49
N ALA A 23 -14.25 16.36 11.85
CA ALA A 23 -14.12 16.35 10.41
C ALA A 23 -14.82 15.15 9.77
N LEU A 24 -14.83 13.99 10.43
CA LEU A 24 -15.45 12.78 9.91
C LEU A 24 -16.97 12.94 9.89
N LEU A 25 -17.55 13.35 11.02
CA LEU A 25 -18.99 13.55 11.15
C LEU A 25 -19.49 14.70 10.26
N LEU A 26 -18.82 15.86 10.29
CA LEU A 26 -19.19 16.99 9.45
C LEU A 26 -18.99 16.69 7.97
N GLY A 27 -17.90 16.01 7.61
CA GLY A 27 -17.62 15.64 6.21
C GLY A 27 -18.68 14.69 5.66
N ALA A 28 -19.11 13.69 6.42
CA ALA A 28 -20.24 12.83 6.05
C ALA A 28 -21.50 13.68 5.79
N ALA A 29 -21.87 14.55 6.73
CA ALA A 29 -23.03 15.42 6.58
C ALA A 29 -22.95 16.31 5.33
N VAL A 30 -21.79 16.92 5.07
CA VAL A 30 -21.55 17.79 3.90
C VAL A 30 -21.62 17.02 2.58
N LEU A 31 -21.15 15.76 2.56
CA LEU A 31 -21.21 14.90 1.37
C LEU A 31 -22.64 14.49 1.00
N PHE A 32 -23.51 14.24 1.98
CA PHE A 32 -24.92 13.92 1.75
C PHE A 32 -25.77 15.18 1.47
N ARG A 33 -25.35 16.36 1.96
CA ARG A 33 -26.08 17.61 1.75
C ARG A 33 -26.24 17.99 0.28
N ARG A 34 -27.29 18.76 -0.03
CA ARG A 34 -27.49 19.38 -1.36
C ARG A 34 -26.28 20.26 -1.71
N LYS A 35 -25.67 20.00 -2.85
CA LYS A 35 -24.41 20.63 -3.25
C LYS A 35 -24.68 22.07 -3.68
N GLY A 36 -23.87 23.00 -3.20
CA GLY A 36 -23.93 24.42 -3.57
C GLY A 36 -24.87 25.30 -2.73
N ASP A 37 -25.63 24.75 -1.79
CA ASP A 37 -26.43 25.56 -0.86
C ASP A 37 -25.54 26.25 0.21
N ARG A 38 -26.13 27.16 1.01
CA ARG A 38 -25.40 27.92 2.02
C ARG A 38 -24.74 27.00 3.06
N LEU A 39 -25.43 25.93 3.45
CA LEU A 39 -24.96 24.97 4.45
C LEU A 39 -23.80 24.12 3.92
N HIS A 40 -23.85 23.66 2.67
CA HIS A 40 -22.76 22.96 2.01
C HIS A 40 -21.51 23.84 1.92
N LYS A 41 -21.68 25.14 1.56
CA LYS A 41 -20.55 26.08 1.48
C LYS A 41 -19.94 26.37 2.85
N LEU A 42 -20.76 26.61 3.87
CA LEU A 42 -20.28 26.86 5.24
C LEU A 42 -19.63 25.61 5.83
N GLY A 43 -20.34 24.48 5.80
CA GLY A 43 -19.85 23.19 6.28
C GLY A 43 -18.57 22.75 5.56
N GLY A 44 -18.47 22.97 4.25
CA GLY A 44 -17.25 22.72 3.49
C GLY A 44 -16.06 23.57 3.95
N ARG A 45 -16.25 24.84 4.28
CA ARG A 45 -15.18 25.71 4.82
C ARG A 45 -14.72 25.26 6.20
N ILE A 46 -15.67 24.97 7.09
CA ILE A 46 -15.38 24.46 8.44
C ILE A 46 -14.62 23.13 8.34
N TRP A 47 -15.09 22.22 7.47
CA TRP A 47 -14.44 20.95 7.22
C TRP A 47 -13.01 21.10 6.70
N VAL A 48 -12.76 22.04 5.77
CA VAL A 48 -11.38 22.35 5.31
C VAL A 48 -10.52 22.83 6.48
N GLY A 49 -11.04 23.70 7.35
CA GLY A 49 -10.35 24.15 8.55
C GLY A 49 -10.00 23.00 9.51
N LEU A 50 -10.95 22.10 9.78
CA LEU A 50 -10.71 20.91 10.60
C LEU A 50 -9.64 20.01 9.97
N MET A 51 -9.71 19.75 8.66
CA MET A 51 -8.71 18.93 7.97
C MET A 51 -7.32 19.56 7.96
N LEU A 52 -7.21 20.90 7.94
CA LEU A 52 -5.93 21.58 8.13
C LEU A 52 -5.36 21.32 9.53
N ILE A 53 -6.18 21.41 10.57
CA ILE A 53 -5.76 21.09 11.95
C ILE A 53 -5.28 19.64 12.04
N VAL A 54 -6.04 18.68 11.48
CA VAL A 54 -5.69 17.27 11.44
C VAL A 54 -4.35 17.07 10.72
N ALA A 55 -4.20 17.60 9.52
CA ALA A 55 -2.99 17.42 8.71
C ALA A 55 -1.76 18.07 9.37
N LEU A 56 -1.87 19.30 9.90
CA LEU A 56 -0.75 20.00 10.51
C LEU A 56 -0.33 19.37 11.84
N SER A 57 -1.29 19.06 12.72
CA SER A 57 -0.99 18.39 14.00
C SER A 57 -0.34 17.01 13.81
N SER A 58 -0.65 16.30 12.71
CA SER A 58 -0.06 14.98 12.43
C SER A 58 1.45 15.01 12.29
N PHE A 59 2.06 16.12 11.84
CA PHE A 59 3.52 16.27 11.74
C PHE A 59 4.22 16.35 13.10
N PHE A 60 3.46 16.42 14.18
CA PHE A 60 3.97 16.41 15.55
C PHE A 60 3.71 15.06 16.24
N ILE A 61 3.08 14.10 15.56
CA ILE A 61 2.74 12.76 16.09
C ILE A 61 3.76 11.72 15.58
N HIS A 62 4.80 11.49 16.37
CA HIS A 62 5.93 10.64 15.98
C HIS A 62 5.94 9.30 16.73
N THR A 63 4.93 8.46 16.54
CA THR A 63 4.85 7.18 17.28
C THR A 63 5.46 5.99 16.52
N ILE A 64 5.35 5.92 15.18
CA ILE A 64 5.90 4.78 14.41
C ILE A 64 7.40 4.92 14.14
N ARG A 65 7.92 6.15 13.94
CA ARG A 65 9.35 6.48 13.77
C ARG A 65 10.14 5.48 12.89
N MET A 66 9.73 5.31 11.64
CA MET A 66 10.34 4.36 10.71
C MET A 66 11.64 4.90 10.08
N TRP A 67 11.68 6.22 9.83
CA TRP A 67 12.86 6.92 9.30
C TRP A 67 13.09 8.19 10.13
N GLY A 68 13.96 8.09 11.13
CA GLY A 68 14.08 9.12 12.16
C GLY A 68 12.73 9.34 12.85
N PRO A 69 12.25 10.58 13.03
CA PRO A 69 10.94 10.81 13.64
C PRO A 69 9.77 10.42 12.70
N TRP A 70 10.02 10.30 11.40
CA TRP A 70 9.00 10.22 10.37
C TRP A 70 8.47 8.80 10.14
N SER A 71 7.28 8.72 9.55
CA SER A 71 6.65 7.46 9.14
C SER A 71 5.83 7.65 7.87
N PRO A 72 5.59 6.58 7.07
CA PRO A 72 4.87 6.68 5.80
C PRO A 72 3.50 7.37 5.88
N ILE A 73 2.83 7.31 7.05
CA ILE A 73 1.55 8.00 7.27
C ILE A 73 1.64 9.53 7.15
N HIS A 74 2.82 10.14 7.32
CA HIS A 74 3.02 11.58 7.14
C HIS A 74 2.86 12.01 5.66
N LEU A 75 3.08 11.08 4.73
CA LEU A 75 2.82 11.33 3.32
C LEU A 75 1.32 11.59 3.07
N LEU A 76 0.43 10.93 3.82
CA LEU A 76 -1.02 11.18 3.74
C LEU A 76 -1.35 12.63 4.14
N SER A 77 -0.63 13.19 5.11
CA SER A 77 -0.80 14.59 5.56
C SER A 77 -0.36 15.57 4.48
N ILE A 78 0.79 15.33 3.84
CA ILE A 78 1.26 16.14 2.70
C ILE A 78 0.24 16.09 1.55
N LEU A 79 -0.22 14.89 1.18
CA LEU A 79 -1.21 14.69 0.13
C LEU A 79 -2.55 15.35 0.47
N THR A 80 -2.94 15.33 1.76
CA THR A 80 -4.14 16.01 2.26
C THR A 80 -4.01 17.52 2.09
N LEU A 81 -2.91 18.13 2.54
CA LEU A 81 -2.66 19.57 2.39
C LEU A 81 -2.70 20.00 0.92
N PHE A 82 -2.00 19.27 0.04
CA PHE A 82 -2.03 19.52 -1.39
C PHE A 82 -3.43 19.37 -1.99
N GLY A 83 -4.16 18.32 -1.57
CA GLY A 83 -5.54 18.06 -1.97
C GLY A 83 -6.49 19.20 -1.57
N LEU A 84 -6.39 19.69 -0.33
CA LEU A 84 -7.19 20.83 0.14
C LEU A 84 -6.91 22.09 -0.68
N ALA A 85 -5.64 22.44 -0.89
CA ALA A 85 -5.25 23.60 -1.70
C ALA A 85 -5.79 23.51 -3.13
N LYS A 86 -5.62 22.34 -3.78
CA LYS A 86 -6.17 22.08 -5.12
C LYS A 86 -7.70 22.12 -5.13
N ALA A 87 -8.38 21.55 -4.14
CA ALA A 87 -9.84 21.55 -4.06
C ALA A 87 -10.41 22.98 -3.98
N VAL A 88 -9.77 23.84 -3.18
CA VAL A 88 -10.13 25.26 -3.07
C VAL A 88 -9.83 26.00 -4.38
N MET A 89 -8.68 25.76 -5.01
CA MET A 89 -8.35 26.36 -6.30
C MET A 89 -9.36 25.96 -7.39
N MET A 90 -9.74 24.69 -7.46
CA MET A 90 -10.71 24.20 -8.46
C MET A 90 -12.09 24.84 -8.29
N ILE A 91 -12.59 24.98 -7.06
CA ILE A 91 -13.89 25.64 -6.86
C ILE A 91 -13.84 27.14 -7.18
N ARG A 92 -12.71 27.82 -6.90
CA ARG A 92 -12.50 29.22 -7.32
C ARG A 92 -12.50 29.38 -8.84
N GLN A 93 -12.00 28.39 -9.57
CA GLN A 93 -12.04 28.31 -11.04
C GLN A 93 -13.40 27.80 -11.58
N ARG A 94 -14.42 27.64 -10.73
CA ARG A 94 -15.73 27.05 -11.08
C ARG A 94 -15.65 25.62 -11.65
N LYS A 95 -14.55 24.92 -11.41
CA LYS A 95 -14.31 23.51 -11.79
C LYS A 95 -14.93 22.56 -10.77
N VAL A 96 -16.26 22.50 -10.76
CA VAL A 96 -17.06 21.81 -9.73
C VAL A 96 -16.79 20.30 -9.70
N MET A 97 -16.67 19.65 -10.85
CA MET A 97 -16.43 18.20 -10.92
C MET A 97 -15.06 17.84 -10.33
N GLN A 98 -14.02 18.62 -10.63
CA GLN A 98 -12.67 18.42 -10.10
C GLN A 98 -12.65 18.70 -8.58
N HIS A 99 -13.28 19.78 -8.13
CA HIS A 99 -13.45 20.05 -6.70
C HIS A 99 -14.10 18.85 -5.99
N ALA A 100 -15.24 18.37 -6.48
CA ALA A 100 -15.96 17.26 -5.87
C ALA A 100 -15.13 15.96 -5.86
N ARG A 101 -14.36 15.68 -6.92
CA ARG A 101 -13.46 14.52 -6.96
C ARG A 101 -12.39 14.60 -5.89
N ILE A 102 -11.72 15.75 -5.77
CA ILE A 102 -10.64 15.94 -4.80
C ILE A 102 -11.18 15.91 -3.36
N MET A 103 -12.30 16.58 -3.09
CA MET A 103 -12.94 16.55 -1.76
C MET A 103 -13.28 15.12 -1.33
N LYS A 104 -13.83 14.30 -2.23
CA LYS A 104 -14.07 12.87 -1.96
C LYS A 104 -12.78 12.10 -1.72
N MET A 105 -11.74 12.33 -2.53
CA MET A 105 -10.44 11.67 -2.34
C MET A 105 -9.80 12.02 -0.98
N VAL A 106 -9.88 13.29 -0.57
CA VAL A 106 -9.35 13.72 0.74
C VAL A 106 -10.19 13.15 1.89
N TYR A 107 -11.53 13.10 1.76
CA TYR A 107 -12.39 12.50 2.78
C TYR A 107 -12.14 10.99 2.93
N PHE A 108 -12.23 10.22 1.84
CA PHE A 108 -12.05 8.77 1.93
C PHE A 108 -10.59 8.38 2.17
N GLY A 109 -9.63 9.03 1.49
CA GLY A 109 -8.21 8.71 1.61
C GLY A 109 -7.55 9.33 2.85
N GLY A 110 -7.72 10.63 3.04
CA GLY A 110 -7.08 11.38 4.13
C GLY A 110 -7.75 11.23 5.48
N LEU A 111 -9.00 10.77 5.55
CA LEU A 111 -9.75 10.67 6.81
C LEU A 111 -10.27 9.26 7.11
N VAL A 112 -10.97 8.59 6.18
CA VAL A 112 -11.49 7.23 6.45
C VAL A 112 -10.37 6.19 6.49
N ILE A 113 -9.50 6.16 5.47
CA ILE A 113 -8.34 5.27 5.46
C ILE A 113 -7.36 5.64 6.58
N ALA A 114 -7.13 6.93 6.83
CA ALA A 114 -6.33 7.38 7.98
C ALA A 114 -6.93 6.94 9.32
N GLY A 115 -8.25 7.04 9.48
CA GLY A 115 -8.99 6.59 10.66
C GLY A 115 -8.86 5.07 10.89
N PHE A 116 -8.82 4.26 9.84
CA PHE A 116 -8.51 2.84 9.98
C PHE A 116 -7.15 2.60 10.66
N PHE A 117 -6.12 3.38 10.31
CA PHE A 117 -4.79 3.25 10.93
C PHE A 117 -4.77 3.63 12.41
N THR A 118 -5.69 4.48 12.88
CA THR A 118 -5.73 4.86 14.30
C THR A 118 -6.29 3.76 15.19
N PHE A 119 -7.03 2.81 14.64
CA PHE A 119 -7.55 1.63 15.34
C PHE A 119 -6.65 0.41 15.26
N MET A 120 -5.43 0.54 14.76
CA MET A 120 -4.48 -0.58 14.77
C MET A 120 -3.85 -0.80 16.16
N PRO A 121 -3.43 -2.03 16.49
CA PRO A 121 -2.77 -2.31 17.77
C PRO A 121 -1.61 -1.36 18.07
N GLY A 122 -1.48 -0.96 19.34
CA GLY A 122 -0.47 0.02 19.79
C GLY A 122 -0.82 1.48 19.54
N ARG A 123 -2.05 1.79 19.12
CA ARG A 123 -2.55 3.17 18.96
C ARG A 123 -3.52 3.57 20.05
N VAL A 124 -3.58 4.87 20.33
CA VAL A 124 -4.47 5.44 21.37
C VAL A 124 -5.93 5.07 21.12
N MET A 125 -6.44 5.24 19.90
CA MET A 125 -7.84 4.93 19.59
C MET A 125 -8.14 3.42 19.62
N HIS A 126 -7.15 2.56 19.36
CA HIS A 126 -7.28 1.11 19.61
C HIS A 126 -7.45 0.83 21.11
N ALA A 127 -6.66 1.46 21.98
CA ALA A 127 -6.79 1.31 23.43
C ALA A 127 -8.14 1.83 23.95
N VAL A 128 -8.66 2.93 23.37
CA VAL A 128 -10.00 3.45 23.71
C VAL A 128 -11.10 2.44 23.39
N LEU A 129 -11.02 1.80 22.21
CA LEU A 129 -12.07 0.93 21.69
C LEU A 129 -12.00 -0.50 22.27
N PHE A 130 -10.80 -1.10 22.23
CA PHE A 130 -10.57 -2.50 22.58
C PHE A 130 -9.99 -2.71 23.99
N GLY A 131 -9.66 -1.63 24.69
CA GLY A 131 -8.93 -1.67 25.96
C GLY A 131 -7.43 -1.49 25.76
N ALA A 132 -6.76 -0.81 26.71
CA ALA A 132 -5.32 -0.83 26.76
C ALA A 132 -4.86 -2.26 27.07
N PRO A 133 -3.81 -2.79 26.42
CA PRO A 133 -3.20 -4.03 26.91
C PRO A 133 -2.84 -3.79 28.39
N GLU A 134 -3.34 -4.64 29.27
CA GLU A 134 -3.05 -4.62 30.70
C GLU A 134 -1.52 -4.65 30.92
N VAL A 135 -0.94 -3.47 31.05
CA VAL A 135 0.44 -3.28 31.51
C VAL A 135 0.40 -2.13 32.51
N ALA A 136 -0.26 -2.36 33.65
CA ALA A 136 -0.05 -1.60 34.87
C ALA A 136 -0.62 -2.35 36.08
N ASN A 137 0.29 -2.70 37.01
CA ASN A 137 0.05 -3.18 38.39
C ASN A 137 -0.01 -4.69 38.65
N GLN A 138 0.97 -5.44 38.14
CA GLN A 138 1.57 -6.58 38.85
C GLN A 138 2.97 -6.83 38.29
N PRO A 139 4.04 -6.99 39.11
CA PRO A 139 5.17 -7.81 38.73
C PRO A 139 4.72 -9.27 38.81
N ALA A 140 3.72 -9.64 37.99
CA ALA A 140 3.45 -11.04 37.72
C ALA A 140 4.68 -11.51 36.95
N ALA A 141 5.41 -12.46 37.53
CA ALA A 141 6.48 -13.18 36.86
C ALA A 141 6.06 -13.41 35.42
N ALA A 142 6.89 -12.97 34.47
CA ALA A 142 6.65 -13.20 33.05
C ALA A 142 6.14 -14.64 32.91
N PRO A 143 4.93 -14.87 32.37
CA PRO A 143 4.48 -16.24 32.17
C PRO A 143 5.60 -16.93 31.42
N ALA A 144 6.08 -18.05 31.98
CA ALA A 144 7.15 -18.83 31.37
C ALA A 144 6.84 -18.94 29.87
N PRO A 145 7.80 -18.66 28.97
CA PRO A 145 7.54 -18.62 27.55
C PRO A 145 6.76 -19.89 27.20
N SER A 146 5.50 -19.72 26.77
CA SER A 146 4.68 -20.87 26.39
C SER A 146 5.49 -21.64 25.35
N ALA A 147 5.70 -22.94 25.58
CA ALA A 147 6.49 -23.78 24.69
C ALA A 147 5.98 -23.75 23.23
N SER A 148 4.73 -23.32 23.04
CA SER A 148 4.17 -22.89 21.76
C SER A 148 4.59 -21.45 21.45
N GLY A 149 5.35 -21.25 20.37
CA GLY A 149 5.70 -19.93 19.83
C GLY A 149 4.47 -19.03 19.55
N PRO A 150 4.66 -17.80 19.04
CA PRO A 150 3.58 -16.84 18.92
C PRO A 150 2.42 -17.38 18.07
N SER A 151 1.21 -17.20 18.56
CA SER A 151 -0.01 -17.58 17.84
C SER A 151 -0.15 -16.83 16.52
N LEU A 152 -0.93 -17.36 15.57
CA LEU A 152 -1.24 -16.68 14.30
C LEU A 152 -1.77 -15.25 14.52
N VAL A 153 -2.60 -15.05 15.54
CA VAL A 153 -3.14 -13.73 15.90
C VAL A 153 -2.02 -12.78 16.32
N GLN A 154 -1.03 -13.25 17.08
CA GLN A 154 0.13 -12.43 17.50
C GLN A 154 1.04 -12.08 16.32
N ILE A 155 1.27 -13.00 15.38
CA ILE A 155 2.06 -12.73 14.17
C ILE A 155 1.36 -11.66 13.31
N VAL A 156 0.05 -11.81 13.12
CA VAL A 156 -0.78 -10.85 12.38
C VAL A 156 -0.81 -9.49 13.10
N ALA A 157 -0.97 -9.47 14.43
CA ALA A 157 -0.98 -8.24 15.21
C ALA A 157 0.39 -7.54 15.25
N GLY A 158 1.48 -8.30 15.25
CA GLY A 158 2.86 -7.79 15.19
C GLY A 158 3.32 -7.38 13.79
N THR A 159 2.47 -7.57 12.77
CA THR A 159 2.79 -7.20 11.39
C THR A 159 2.90 -5.68 11.25
N PRO A 160 4.00 -5.16 10.68
CA PRO A 160 4.17 -3.72 10.49
C PRO A 160 2.99 -3.07 9.76
N LEU A 161 2.55 -1.91 10.26
CA LEU A 161 1.30 -1.29 9.81
C LEU A 161 1.24 -0.97 8.31
N TRP A 162 2.39 -0.77 7.66
CA TRP A 162 2.50 -0.49 6.22
C TRP A 162 2.19 -1.69 5.32
N VAL A 163 2.24 -2.91 5.87
CA VAL A 163 1.95 -4.16 5.14
C VAL A 163 0.47 -4.23 4.75
N TRP A 164 -0.44 -3.69 5.55
CA TRP A 164 -1.89 -3.72 5.31
C TRP A 164 -2.35 -2.89 4.12
N PRO A 165 -1.98 -1.60 3.98
CA PRO A 165 -2.27 -0.85 2.76
C PRO A 165 -1.54 -1.44 1.55
N LEU A 166 -0.36 -2.03 1.72
CA LEU A 166 0.31 -2.75 0.63
C LEU A 166 -0.48 -3.99 0.20
N LEU A 167 -1.02 -4.77 1.15
CA LEU A 167 -1.89 -5.91 0.89
C LEU A 167 -3.20 -5.48 0.23
N ALA A 168 -3.84 -4.43 0.73
CA ALA A 168 -5.05 -3.87 0.15
C ALA A 168 -4.80 -3.37 -1.29
N TYR A 169 -3.67 -2.71 -1.52
CA TYR A 169 -3.23 -2.32 -2.86
C TYR A 169 -2.95 -3.54 -3.74
N ALA A 170 -2.29 -4.57 -3.24
CA ALA A 170 -2.00 -5.81 -3.96
C ALA A 170 -3.30 -6.53 -4.38
N LEU A 171 -4.27 -6.63 -3.46
CA LEU A 171 -5.60 -7.19 -3.71
C LEU A 171 -6.36 -6.38 -4.77
N TRP A 172 -6.40 -5.06 -4.61
CA TRP A 172 -7.05 -4.17 -5.56
C TRP A 172 -6.36 -4.20 -6.93
N ALA A 173 -5.03 -4.11 -6.98
CA ALA A 173 -4.25 -4.09 -8.20
C ALA A 173 -4.43 -5.39 -8.96
N GLY A 174 -4.30 -6.54 -8.28
CA GLY A 174 -4.49 -7.83 -8.93
C GLY A 174 -5.95 -8.09 -9.34
N TRP A 175 -6.95 -7.72 -8.54
CA TRP A 175 -8.36 -7.72 -8.98
C TRP A 175 -8.51 -6.85 -10.23
N SER A 176 -7.98 -5.63 -10.24
CA SER A 176 -8.11 -4.72 -11.38
C SER A 176 -7.53 -5.29 -12.68
N MET A 177 -6.63 -6.29 -12.59
CA MET A 177 -6.06 -6.99 -13.75
C MET A 177 -6.92 -8.15 -14.26
N SER A 178 -7.90 -8.63 -13.48
CA SER A 178 -8.83 -9.69 -13.91
C SER A 178 -9.92 -9.18 -14.84
N ARG A 179 -10.04 -7.87 -15.01
CA ARG A 179 -10.98 -7.21 -15.93
C ARG A 179 -10.27 -6.70 -17.18
N ASP A 180 -11.01 -6.65 -18.27
CA ASP A 180 -10.54 -6.08 -19.53
C ASP A 180 -10.20 -4.60 -19.34
N ARG A 181 -9.06 -4.18 -19.89
CA ARG A 181 -8.57 -2.81 -19.75
C ARG A 181 -7.78 -2.35 -20.96
N ASP A 182 -7.98 -1.09 -21.30
CA ASP A 182 -7.22 -0.39 -22.33
C ASP A 182 -6.13 0.43 -21.61
N THR A 183 -4.87 0.06 -21.81
CA THR A 183 -3.74 0.66 -21.09
C THR A 183 -2.65 1.14 -22.04
N ALA A 184 -2.01 2.25 -21.71
CA ALA A 184 -0.82 2.72 -22.41
C ALA A 184 0.36 1.77 -22.16
N LEU A 185 1.17 1.51 -23.19
CA LEU A 185 2.29 0.57 -23.16
C LEU A 185 3.27 0.83 -22.00
N TRP A 186 3.58 2.10 -21.69
CA TRP A 186 4.51 2.44 -20.60
C TRP A 186 3.96 2.07 -19.21
N ARG A 187 2.64 2.14 -18.99
CA ARG A 187 2.01 1.75 -17.71
C ARG A 187 2.09 0.25 -17.49
N MET A 188 2.13 -0.52 -18.57
CA MET A 188 2.30 -1.98 -18.52
C MET A 188 3.73 -2.37 -18.13
N ALA A 189 4.72 -1.52 -18.42
CA ALA A 189 6.12 -1.75 -18.06
C ALA A 189 6.45 -1.38 -16.59
N VAL A 190 5.63 -0.57 -15.92
CA VAL A 190 5.86 -0.13 -14.53
C VAL A 190 5.95 -1.31 -13.56
N MET A 191 4.99 -2.24 -13.63
CA MET A 191 4.97 -3.40 -12.73
C MET A 191 6.15 -4.35 -12.96
N PRO A 192 6.46 -4.78 -14.20
CA PRO A 192 7.68 -5.54 -14.51
C PRO A 192 8.96 -4.87 -14.02
N ALA A 193 9.10 -3.55 -14.23
CA ALA A 193 10.29 -2.81 -13.79
C ALA A 193 10.41 -2.75 -12.26
N LEU A 194 9.30 -2.52 -11.56
CA LEU A 194 9.27 -2.53 -10.10
C LEU A 194 9.60 -3.92 -9.55
N MET A 195 9.07 -4.98 -10.15
CA MET A 195 9.36 -6.35 -9.75
C MET A 195 10.82 -6.73 -10.01
N LEU A 196 11.39 -6.30 -11.14
CA LEU A 196 12.81 -6.49 -11.43
C LEU A 196 13.68 -5.80 -10.38
N GLY A 197 13.38 -4.53 -10.06
CA GLY A 197 14.09 -3.76 -9.03
C GLY A 197 13.98 -4.39 -7.64
N LEU A 198 12.78 -4.81 -7.24
CA LEU A 198 12.55 -5.46 -5.95
C LEU A 198 13.23 -6.83 -5.85
N SER A 199 13.28 -7.57 -6.97
CA SER A 199 13.98 -8.85 -7.05
C SER A 199 15.49 -8.69 -6.90
N ILE A 200 16.08 -7.72 -7.61
CA ILE A 200 17.51 -7.38 -7.52
C ILE A 200 17.86 -6.93 -6.10
N TYR A 201 17.06 -6.02 -5.52
CA TYR A 201 17.26 -5.58 -4.14
C TYR A 201 17.19 -6.74 -3.15
N GLY A 202 16.19 -7.62 -3.28
CA GLY A 202 16.04 -8.77 -2.41
C GLY A 202 17.22 -9.74 -2.49
N LEU A 203 17.77 -9.96 -3.69
CA LEU A 203 18.95 -10.80 -3.90
C LEU A 203 20.23 -10.16 -3.35
N ALA A 204 20.38 -8.84 -3.51
CA ALA A 204 21.49 -8.09 -2.94
C ALA A 204 21.44 -8.09 -1.41
N ALA A 205 20.26 -7.89 -0.82
CA ALA A 205 20.06 -7.87 0.63
C ALA A 205 20.24 -9.24 1.29
N SER A 206 20.04 -10.36 0.57
CA SER A 206 20.21 -11.72 1.10
C SER A 206 21.65 -12.23 1.11
N GLY A 207 22.62 -11.42 0.64
CA GLY A 207 24.00 -11.87 0.41
C GLY A 207 24.11 -12.62 -0.92
N LEU A 208 24.80 -12.02 -1.89
CA LEU A 208 24.99 -12.58 -3.23
C LEU A 208 25.95 -13.77 -3.17
N THR A 209 25.41 -14.99 -3.08
CA THR A 209 26.18 -16.23 -3.24
C THR A 209 25.96 -16.85 -4.62
N LEU A 210 26.93 -17.62 -5.12
CA LEU A 210 26.79 -18.33 -6.40
C LEU A 210 25.60 -19.29 -6.39
N VAL A 211 25.35 -19.96 -5.26
CA VAL A 211 24.26 -20.94 -5.10
C VAL A 211 22.90 -20.25 -5.07
N SER A 212 22.76 -19.12 -4.38
CA SER A 212 21.51 -18.33 -4.39
C SER A 212 21.22 -17.74 -5.77
N LEU A 213 22.26 -17.33 -6.51
CA LEU A 213 22.11 -16.89 -7.90
C LEU A 213 21.65 -18.06 -8.80
N ALA A 214 22.23 -19.25 -8.65
CA ALA A 214 21.80 -20.44 -9.40
C ALA A 214 20.34 -20.79 -9.11
N ALA A 215 19.93 -20.83 -7.84
CA ALA A 215 18.54 -21.07 -7.46
C ALA A 215 17.59 -20.02 -8.04
N TYR A 216 17.97 -18.74 -8.00
CA TYR A 216 17.24 -17.66 -8.64
C TYR A 216 17.09 -17.88 -10.15
N MET A 217 18.18 -18.22 -10.85
CA MET A 217 18.18 -18.45 -12.30
C MET A 217 17.35 -19.66 -12.71
N VAL A 218 17.37 -20.74 -11.92
CA VAL A 218 16.49 -21.91 -12.14
C VAL A 218 15.03 -21.51 -12.00
N GLY A 219 14.69 -20.79 -10.93
CA GLY A 219 13.34 -20.24 -10.74
C GLY A 219 12.92 -19.32 -11.89
N ALA A 220 13.81 -18.41 -12.30
CA ALA A 220 13.57 -17.49 -13.40
C ALA A 220 13.39 -18.22 -14.74
N GLY A 221 14.15 -19.28 -15.01
CA GLY A 221 13.99 -20.11 -16.21
C GLY A 221 12.62 -20.78 -16.27
N LEU A 222 12.20 -21.40 -15.18
CA LEU A 222 10.85 -21.99 -15.06
C LEU A 222 9.77 -20.91 -15.19
N GLY A 223 9.95 -19.77 -14.52
CA GLY A 223 9.00 -18.66 -14.59
C GLY A 223 8.88 -18.08 -15.99
N ALA A 224 9.99 -17.93 -16.71
CA ALA A 224 9.99 -17.51 -18.10
C ALA A 224 9.23 -18.48 -19.00
N PHE A 225 9.43 -19.79 -18.82
CA PHE A 225 8.69 -20.82 -19.55
C PHE A 225 7.17 -20.71 -19.31
N ILE A 226 6.74 -20.62 -18.04
CA ILE A 226 5.33 -20.46 -17.68
C ILE A 226 4.77 -19.16 -18.26
N GLY A 227 5.48 -18.04 -18.08
CA GLY A 227 5.06 -16.73 -18.57
C GLY A 227 4.87 -16.72 -20.09
N GLN A 228 5.79 -17.34 -20.82
CA GLN A 228 5.74 -17.48 -22.27
C GLN A 228 4.56 -18.37 -22.73
N ALA A 229 4.34 -19.50 -22.04
CA ALA A 229 3.24 -20.42 -22.35
C ALA A 229 1.87 -19.76 -22.15
N VAL A 230 1.73 -18.95 -21.10
CA VAL A 230 0.48 -18.22 -20.81
C VAL A 230 0.28 -17.07 -21.80
N ALA A 231 1.32 -16.29 -22.10
CA ALA A 231 1.23 -15.17 -23.04
C ALA A 231 0.74 -15.58 -24.43
N ARG A 232 1.17 -16.75 -24.92
CA ARG A 232 0.74 -17.29 -26.22
C ARG A 232 -0.77 -17.53 -26.33
N ARG A 233 -1.45 -17.77 -25.21
CA ARG A 233 -2.89 -18.03 -25.18
C ARG A 233 -3.72 -16.74 -25.15
N ARG A 234 -3.13 -15.60 -24.81
CA ARG A 234 -3.83 -14.33 -24.61
C ARG A 234 -3.01 -13.14 -25.13
N PRO A 235 -2.81 -13.05 -26.46
CA PRO A 235 -2.11 -11.92 -27.06
C PRO A 235 -2.89 -10.62 -26.81
N ALA A 236 -2.16 -9.52 -26.59
CA ALA A 236 -2.75 -8.20 -26.46
C ALA A 236 -3.09 -7.61 -27.83
N GLU A 237 -4.17 -6.84 -27.90
CA GLU A 237 -4.62 -6.20 -29.14
C GLU A 237 -4.17 -4.73 -29.17
N VAL A 238 -3.58 -4.28 -30.28
CA VAL A 238 -3.19 -2.87 -30.45
C VAL A 238 -4.40 -2.06 -30.89
N LEU A 239 -4.75 -1.03 -30.13
CA LEU A 239 -5.80 -0.07 -30.45
C LEU A 239 -5.20 1.19 -31.09
N ALA A 240 -6.03 1.93 -31.81
CA ALA A 240 -5.67 3.23 -32.35
C ALA A 240 -5.21 4.19 -31.24
N GLY A 241 -4.16 4.98 -31.50
CA GLY A 241 -3.62 5.96 -30.54
C GLY A 241 -2.59 5.41 -29.55
N GLY A 242 -1.96 4.26 -29.82
CA GLY A 242 -0.88 3.71 -28.98
C GLY A 242 -1.34 3.03 -27.69
N MET A 243 -2.64 2.71 -27.61
CA MET A 243 -3.25 1.99 -26.49
C MET A 243 -3.25 0.49 -26.76
N ILE A 244 -3.15 -0.31 -25.70
CA ILE A 244 -3.15 -1.76 -25.77
C ILE A 244 -4.33 -2.29 -24.97
N ARG A 245 -5.17 -3.09 -25.62
CA ARG A 245 -6.25 -3.83 -24.96
C ARG A 245 -5.71 -5.14 -24.43
N GLN A 246 -5.83 -5.30 -23.12
CA GLN A 246 -5.55 -6.56 -22.44
C GLN A 246 -6.84 -7.22 -22.01
N LYS A 247 -7.01 -8.49 -22.38
CA LYS A 247 -8.05 -9.32 -21.77
C LYS A 247 -7.71 -9.60 -20.31
N GLY A 248 -8.72 -9.57 -19.46
CA GLY A 248 -8.60 -9.84 -18.05
C GLY A 248 -7.92 -11.18 -17.78
N ASP A 249 -7.02 -11.21 -16.80
CA ASP A 249 -6.27 -12.40 -16.43
C ASP A 249 -6.13 -12.49 -14.91
N TRP A 250 -6.42 -13.68 -14.38
CA TRP A 250 -6.30 -13.97 -12.95
C TRP A 250 -4.88 -14.35 -12.56
N LEU A 251 -4.03 -14.75 -13.51
CA LEU A 251 -2.65 -15.12 -13.20
C LEU A 251 -1.87 -13.98 -12.54
N PRO A 252 -1.91 -12.71 -13.01
CA PRO A 252 -1.30 -11.59 -12.29
C PRO A 252 -1.77 -11.44 -10.84
N PHE A 253 -3.06 -11.69 -10.56
CA PHE A 253 -3.58 -11.63 -9.19
C PHE A 253 -2.96 -12.72 -8.31
N VAL A 254 -2.93 -13.96 -8.81
CA VAL A 254 -2.31 -15.09 -8.11
C VAL A 254 -0.82 -14.84 -7.88
N LEU A 255 -0.09 -14.34 -8.87
CA LEU A 255 1.33 -14.03 -8.76
C LEU A 255 1.59 -12.91 -7.75
N ILE A 256 0.82 -11.82 -7.79
CA ILE A 256 0.92 -10.72 -6.82
C ILE A 256 0.70 -11.24 -5.39
N LEU A 257 -0.32 -12.08 -5.18
CA LEU A 257 -0.59 -12.69 -3.87
C LEU A 257 0.52 -13.66 -3.45
N GLY A 258 1.03 -14.48 -4.37
CA GLY A 258 2.14 -15.40 -4.12
C GLY A 258 3.42 -14.67 -3.72
N ILE A 259 3.75 -13.57 -4.39
CA ILE A 259 4.89 -12.70 -4.04
C ILE A 259 4.70 -12.11 -2.65
N PHE A 260 3.54 -11.52 -2.39
CA PHE A 260 3.24 -10.92 -1.09
C PHE A 260 3.33 -11.96 0.03
N ALA A 261 2.68 -13.12 -0.14
CA ALA A 261 2.68 -14.19 0.85
C ALA A 261 4.09 -14.71 1.12
N THR A 262 4.89 -14.95 0.07
CA THR A 262 6.27 -15.43 0.21
C THR A 262 7.12 -14.42 0.97
N ARG A 263 7.05 -13.15 0.61
CA ARG A 263 7.82 -12.08 1.28
C ARG A 263 7.37 -11.88 2.72
N TYR A 264 6.07 -11.94 2.98
CA TYR A 264 5.50 -11.82 4.32
C TYR A 264 5.95 -12.98 5.21
N VAL A 265 5.81 -14.24 4.73
CA VAL A 265 6.24 -15.44 5.46
C VAL A 265 7.74 -15.41 5.72
N GLN A 266 8.56 -15.02 4.73
CA GLN A 266 10.00 -14.90 4.93
C GLN A 266 10.36 -13.87 6.00
N GLY A 267 9.76 -12.68 5.93
CA GLY A 267 10.00 -11.63 6.92
C GLY A 267 9.55 -12.04 8.32
N ALA A 268 8.37 -12.66 8.43
CA ALA A 268 7.86 -13.18 9.69
C ALA A 268 8.75 -14.30 10.24
N ALA A 269 9.16 -15.26 9.40
CA ALA A 269 10.03 -16.34 9.80
C ALA A 269 11.39 -15.84 10.28
N LEU A 270 12.02 -14.89 9.59
CA LEU A 270 13.29 -14.29 10.03
C LEU A 270 13.16 -13.45 11.31
N ALA A 271 12.00 -12.84 11.56
CA ALA A 271 11.74 -12.11 12.79
C ALA A 271 11.54 -13.04 14.00
N LEU A 272 10.96 -14.22 13.79
CA LEU A 272 10.74 -15.23 14.82
C LEU A 272 11.96 -16.14 15.04
N HIS A 273 12.69 -16.42 13.97
CA HIS A 273 13.80 -17.38 13.89
C HIS A 273 14.97 -16.75 13.12
N PRO A 274 15.75 -15.85 13.73
CA PRO A 274 16.89 -15.20 13.07
C PRO A 274 17.94 -16.18 12.53
N GLU A 275 18.04 -17.38 13.09
CA GLU A 275 18.88 -18.49 12.62
C GLU A 275 18.56 -18.93 11.19
N LEU A 276 17.34 -18.67 10.69
CA LEU A 276 16.98 -18.94 9.29
C LEU A 276 17.74 -18.04 8.31
N ALA A 277 18.31 -16.91 8.76
CA ALA A 277 19.09 -16.02 7.91
C ALA A 277 20.35 -16.69 7.35
N THR A 278 20.94 -17.64 8.09
CA THR A 278 22.12 -18.39 7.66
C THR A 278 21.76 -19.79 7.12
N ASN A 279 20.48 -20.17 7.17
CA ASN A 279 20.01 -21.44 6.65
C ASN A 279 20.01 -21.45 5.11
N MET A 280 20.86 -22.28 4.51
CA MET A 280 20.97 -22.39 3.06
C MET A 280 19.64 -22.75 2.38
N GLY A 281 18.90 -23.73 2.90
CA GLY A 281 17.63 -24.16 2.29
C GLY A 281 16.59 -23.04 2.25
N PHE A 282 16.48 -22.28 3.34
CA PHE A 282 15.59 -21.13 3.43
C PHE A 282 15.97 -20.02 2.43
N GLY A 283 17.26 -19.68 2.34
CA GLY A 283 17.78 -18.72 1.37
C GLY A 283 17.58 -19.15 -0.08
N LEU A 284 17.86 -20.41 -0.41
CA LEU A 284 17.71 -20.97 -1.76
C LEU A 284 16.24 -21.03 -2.19
N GLY A 285 15.34 -21.48 -1.31
CA GLY A 285 13.90 -21.48 -1.58
C GLY A 285 13.38 -20.07 -1.85
N GLY A 286 13.86 -19.09 -1.09
CA GLY A 286 13.49 -17.70 -1.29
C GLY A 286 14.01 -17.09 -2.60
N ALA A 287 15.25 -17.41 -2.98
CA ALA A 287 15.82 -16.99 -4.26
C ALA A 287 15.07 -17.62 -5.44
N PHE A 288 14.78 -18.93 -5.38
CA PHE A 288 14.00 -19.64 -6.40
C PHE A 288 12.61 -19.02 -6.60
N LEU A 289 11.82 -18.83 -5.52
CA LEU A 289 10.48 -18.26 -5.62
C LEU A 289 10.49 -16.81 -6.13
N SER A 290 11.50 -16.03 -5.74
CA SER A 290 11.69 -14.67 -6.26
C SER A 290 11.92 -14.67 -7.77
N GLY A 291 12.80 -15.54 -8.26
CA GLY A 291 13.04 -15.71 -9.70
C GLY A 291 11.81 -16.19 -10.46
N LEU A 292 11.12 -17.20 -9.92
CA LEU A 292 9.90 -17.78 -10.50
C LEU A 292 8.81 -16.73 -10.72
N PHE A 293 8.43 -16.00 -9.67
CA PHE A 293 7.36 -15.02 -9.78
C PHE A 293 7.75 -13.79 -10.61
N ALA A 294 9.00 -13.32 -10.47
CA ALA A 294 9.50 -12.19 -11.25
C ALA A 294 9.52 -12.49 -12.75
N ALA A 295 10.13 -13.61 -13.14
CA ALA A 295 10.22 -13.99 -14.54
C ALA A 295 8.86 -14.30 -15.14
N THR A 296 7.96 -14.97 -14.41
CA THR A 296 6.60 -15.24 -14.91
C THR A 296 5.86 -13.94 -15.26
N MET A 297 5.86 -12.95 -14.36
CA MET A 297 5.19 -11.67 -14.60
C MET A 297 5.83 -10.86 -15.75
N ILE A 298 7.17 -10.79 -15.77
CA ILE A 298 7.92 -10.01 -16.76
C ILE A 298 7.74 -10.63 -18.15
N VAL A 299 8.04 -11.93 -18.30
CA VAL A 299 7.99 -12.63 -19.58
C VAL A 299 6.57 -12.70 -20.11
N ARG A 300 5.57 -12.99 -19.26
CA ARG A 300 4.16 -12.93 -19.67
C ARG A 300 3.81 -11.57 -20.27
N THR A 301 4.16 -10.49 -19.57
CA THR A 301 3.81 -9.13 -19.98
C THR A 301 4.48 -8.78 -21.31
N LEU A 302 5.78 -9.06 -21.45
CA LEU A 302 6.52 -8.77 -22.69
C LEU A 302 6.06 -9.66 -23.85
N ALA A 303 5.90 -10.96 -23.63
CA ALA A 303 5.50 -11.91 -24.67
C ALA A 303 4.04 -11.75 -25.11
N SER A 304 3.19 -11.10 -24.30
CA SER A 304 1.81 -10.76 -24.69
C SER A 304 1.75 -9.58 -25.66
N LEU A 305 2.84 -8.81 -25.81
CA LEU A 305 2.88 -7.66 -26.69
C LEU A 305 3.04 -8.12 -28.15
N PRO A 306 2.17 -7.67 -29.07
CA PRO A 306 2.38 -7.90 -30.49
C PRO A 306 3.63 -7.14 -30.96
N SER A 307 4.41 -7.75 -31.85
CA SER A 307 5.67 -7.21 -32.38
C SER A 307 5.56 -5.82 -33.01
N GLN A 308 4.35 -5.44 -33.44
CA GLN A 308 4.02 -4.13 -34.00
C GLN A 308 3.91 -3.02 -32.95
N ALA A 309 3.56 -3.34 -31.70
CA ALA A 309 3.38 -2.36 -30.62
C ALA A 309 4.69 -1.66 -30.22
N LEU A 310 5.81 -2.38 -30.30
CA LEU A 310 7.14 -1.83 -30.00
C LEU A 310 7.62 -0.80 -31.04
N ARG A 311 7.08 -0.85 -32.27
CA ARG A 311 7.43 0.09 -33.35
C ARG A 311 6.67 1.42 -33.28
N GLN A 312 5.57 1.47 -32.52
CA GLN A 312 4.72 2.66 -32.36
C GLN A 312 5.03 3.47 -31.09
N LEU A 313 6.06 3.07 -30.32
CA LEU A 313 6.54 3.88 -29.20
C LEU A 313 6.98 5.26 -29.73
N PRO A 314 6.39 6.38 -29.26
CA PRO A 314 6.88 7.69 -29.64
C PRO A 314 8.34 7.79 -29.25
N ARG A 315 9.22 7.98 -30.25
CA ARG A 315 10.64 8.21 -29.99
C ARG A 315 10.75 9.42 -29.06
N PRO A 316 11.58 9.35 -28.01
CA PRO A 316 11.78 10.50 -27.14
C PRO A 316 12.19 11.68 -28.04
N GLN A 317 11.35 12.71 -28.07
CA GLN A 317 11.73 13.95 -28.74
C GLN A 317 12.95 14.46 -27.98
N SER A 318 14.08 14.48 -28.66
CA SER A 318 15.29 15.12 -28.15
C SER A 318 14.91 16.55 -27.77
N ALA A 319 14.93 16.86 -26.48
CA ALA A 319 14.78 18.21 -26.00
C ALA A 319 15.89 19.04 -26.67
N LYS A 320 15.49 19.99 -27.51
CA LYS A 320 16.34 21.09 -27.98
C LYS A 320 16.31 22.20 -26.94
#